data_AF-A0A925CKR4-F1
#
_entry.id   AF-A0A925CKR4-F1
#
_cell.length_a   1.000
_cell.length_b   1.000
_cell.length_c   1.000
_cell.angle_alpha   90.00
_cell.angle_beta   90.00
_cell.angle_gamma   90.00
#
_symmetry.space_group_name_H-M   'P 1'
#
loop_
_entity.id
_entity.type
_entity.pdbx_description
1 polymer ?
#
loop_
_entity_poly.entity_id
_entity_poly.type
_entity_poly.pdbx_seq_one_letter_code
_entity_poly.pdbx_strand_id
1 'polypeptide(L)'
;MPWSSRRINPEKTTELTSAKQHDENDSTIVDVVQRLLFYEAVTRASNIYIGPFELETLVRYRVDGVMREVFSLTPSLQIPLISRSKILSGMRIDERRTSNCPKA
;
A
#
# COMPACT_ATOMS: atom_id res chain seq x y z
N MET A 1 50.52 27.69 5.03
CA MET A 1 49.28 28.08 5.76
C MET A 1 48.41 28.89 4.80
N PRO A 2 47.08 29.02 5.00
CA PRO A 2 45.99 28.03 5.04
C PRO A 2 44.94 28.31 3.93
N TRP A 3 43.84 27.53 3.87
CA TRP A 3 42.49 27.83 3.31
C TRP A 3 42.36 28.41 1.87
N SER A 4 41.58 27.88 0.94
CA SER A 4 40.13 27.72 1.08
C SER A 4 39.56 27.06 -0.17
N SER A 5 38.93 25.91 0.03
CA SER A 5 37.64 25.51 -0.53
C SER A 5 37.19 26.10 -1.88
N ARG A 6 37.15 25.18 -2.87
CA ARG A 6 35.92 24.81 -3.60
C ARG A 6 35.34 25.88 -4.56
N ARG A 7 35.52 25.66 -5.87
CA ARG A 7 34.47 25.99 -6.86
C ARG A 7 33.76 24.70 -7.24
N ILE A 8 32.61 24.46 -6.62
CA ILE A 8 31.60 23.53 -7.14
C ILE A 8 31.15 24.12 -8.48
N ASN A 9 31.23 23.33 -9.54
CA ASN A 9 30.70 23.72 -10.85
C ASN A 9 29.17 23.64 -10.82
N PRO A 10 28.43 24.72 -11.14
CA PRO A 10 26.98 24.77 -11.01
C PRO A 10 26.17 24.14 -12.18
N GLU A 11 26.75 23.44 -13.15
CA GLU A 11 26.00 22.87 -14.29
C GLU A 11 25.12 21.63 -14.01
N LYS A 12 24.68 21.40 -12.76
CA LYS A 12 23.61 20.43 -12.46
C LYS A 12 22.50 21.01 -11.59
N THR A 13 22.11 22.24 -11.86
CA THR A 13 20.75 22.72 -11.58
C THR A 13 19.88 22.40 -12.79
N THR A 14 18.61 22.05 -12.54
CA THR A 14 17.57 21.62 -13.51
C THR A 14 17.86 20.26 -14.15
N GLU A 15 17.13 19.17 -13.90
CA GLU A 15 15.71 19.00 -13.62
C GLU A 15 15.46 17.71 -12.84
N LEU A 16 14.54 17.75 -11.88
CA LEU A 16 13.51 16.75 -11.56
C LEU A 16 12.86 17.14 -10.22
N THR A 17 12.35 18.36 -10.16
CA THR A 17 11.28 18.71 -9.23
C THR A 17 9.97 18.43 -9.96
N SER A 18 9.57 17.16 -10.03
CA SER A 18 8.18 16.80 -10.36
C SER A 18 7.89 15.34 -10.00
N ALA A 19 7.57 15.09 -8.72
CA ALA A 19 6.93 13.84 -8.27
C ALA A 19 6.17 13.95 -6.93
N LYS A 20 6.03 15.15 -6.35
CA LYS A 20 5.56 15.32 -4.96
C LYS A 20 4.03 15.29 -4.76
N GLN A 21 3.25 14.84 -5.75
CA GLN A 21 1.78 14.77 -5.65
C GLN A 21 1.20 13.35 -5.60
N HIS A 22 2.04 12.32 -5.74
CA HIS A 22 1.61 10.93 -5.52
C HIS A 22 1.75 10.47 -4.06
N ASP A 23 2.46 11.23 -3.22
CA ASP A 23 2.92 10.76 -1.91
C ASP A 23 1.86 10.83 -0.80
N GLU A 24 0.95 11.82 -0.78
CA GLU A 24 0.04 12.00 0.37
C GLU A 24 -1.04 10.91 0.48
N ASN A 25 -1.55 10.46 -0.67
CA ASN A 25 -2.50 9.36 -0.70
C ASN A 25 -1.78 8.05 -0.39
N ASP A 26 -0.62 7.81 -0.99
CA ASP A 26 0.18 6.61 -0.73
C ASP A 26 0.64 6.54 0.73
N SER A 27 1.02 7.67 1.35
CA SER A 27 1.39 7.71 2.77
C SER A 27 0.22 7.31 3.66
N THR A 28 -0.98 7.81 3.36
CA THR A 28 -2.19 7.46 4.11
C THR A 28 -2.53 5.97 3.95
N ILE A 29 -2.36 5.41 2.75
CA ILE A 29 -2.61 3.98 2.47
C ILE A 29 -1.59 3.10 3.19
N VAL A 30 -0.31 3.48 3.17
CA VAL A 30 0.77 2.77 3.89
C VAL A 30 0.47 2.71 5.38
N ASP A 31 0.04 3.84 5.96
CA ASP A 31 -0.35 3.90 7.37
C ASP A 31 -1.52 2.98 7.70
N VAL A 32 -2.54 2.92 6.84
CA VAL A 32 -3.68 2.00 7.02
C VAL A 32 -3.20 0.55 7.02
N VAL A 33 -2.41 0.13 6.02
CA VAL A 33 -1.89 -1.25 5.95
C VAL A 33 -1.04 -1.57 7.17
N GLN A 34 -0.17 -0.64 7.59
CA GLN A 34 0.65 -0.82 8.77
C GLN A 34 -0.19 -0.99 10.05
N ARG A 35 -1.27 -0.21 10.20
CA ARG A 35 -2.20 -0.34 11.33
C ARG A 35 -2.95 -1.68 11.31
N LEU A 36 -3.33 -2.18 10.14
CA LEU A 36 -3.97 -3.50 10.02
C LEU A 36 -3.02 -4.62 10.47
N LEU A 37 -1.76 -4.59 10.01
CA LEU A 37 -0.74 -5.55 10.42
C LEU A 37 -0.40 -5.43 11.91
N PHE A 38 -0.31 -4.22 12.43
CA PHE A 38 -0.07 -3.99 13.85
C PHE A 38 -1.21 -4.53 14.70
N TYR A 39 -2.46 -4.30 14.28
CA TYR A 39 -3.63 -4.83 14.96
C TYR A 39 -3.65 -6.35 14.97
N GLU A 40 -3.27 -7.01 13.87
CA GLU A 40 -3.13 -8.47 13.83
C GLU A 40 -2.10 -8.96 14.85
N ALA A 41 -0.92 -8.34 14.89
CA ALA A 41 0.14 -8.71 15.83
C ALA A 41 -0.28 -8.53 17.30
N VAL A 42 -1.02 -7.46 17.62
CA VAL A 42 -1.53 -7.18 18.98
C VAL A 42 -2.63 -8.17 19.36
N THR A 43 -3.56 -8.44 18.45
CA THR A 43 -4.69 -9.35 18.70
C THR A 43 -4.33 -10.82 18.53
N ARG A 44 -3.11 -11.13 18.06
CA ARG A 44 -2.66 -12.48 17.71
C ARG A 44 -3.63 -13.17 16.74
N ALA A 45 -4.18 -12.41 15.80
CA ALA A 45 -5.02 -13.00 14.77
C ALA A 45 -4.17 -13.91 13.87
N SER A 46 -4.73 -15.00 13.37
CA SER A 46 -4.02 -15.92 12.46
C SER A 46 -4.15 -15.50 11.00
N ASN A 47 -5.21 -14.76 10.67
CA ASN A 47 -5.53 -14.39 9.31
C ASN A 47 -6.25 -13.05 9.28
N ILE A 48 -5.90 -12.23 8.28
CA ILE A 48 -6.59 -11.00 7.91
C ILE A 48 -7.36 -11.27 6.62
N TYR A 49 -8.68 -11.09 6.65
CA TYR A 49 -9.54 -11.19 5.49
C TYR A 49 -9.97 -9.79 5.07
N ILE A 50 -9.61 -9.38 3.85
CA ILE A 50 -10.03 -8.12 3.25
C ILE A 50 -11.07 -8.45 2.18
N GLY A 51 -12.34 -8.24 2.51
CA GLY A 51 -13.48 -8.51 1.65
C GLY A 51 -13.94 -7.25 0.92
N PRO A 52 -13.74 -7.16 -0.40
CA PRO A 52 -14.28 -6.05 -1.17
C PRO A 52 -15.76 -6.26 -1.47
N PHE A 53 -16.62 -5.36 -0.97
CA PHE A 53 -18.03 -5.29 -1.35
C PHE A 53 -18.29 -4.03 -2.17
N GLU A 54 -19.47 -3.94 -2.78
CA GLU A 54 -19.82 -2.83 -3.69
C GLU A 54 -19.89 -1.47 -2.98
N LEU A 55 -20.37 -1.47 -1.73
CA LEU A 55 -20.61 -0.25 -0.95
C LEU A 55 -19.54 0.00 0.12
N GLU A 56 -18.86 -1.05 0.57
CA GLU A 56 -17.85 -0.97 1.63
C GLU A 56 -16.81 -2.08 1.49
N THR A 57 -15.66 -1.92 2.13
CA THR A 57 -14.66 -2.98 2.25
C THR A 57 -14.59 -3.42 3.69
N LEU A 58 -14.95 -4.69 3.94
CA LEU A 58 -14.94 -5.25 5.29
C LEU A 58 -13.62 -5.94 5.56
N VAL A 59 -12.99 -5.59 6.68
CA VAL A 59 -11.80 -6.29 7.18
C VAL A 59 -12.17 -7.13 8.38
N ARG A 60 -11.95 -8.43 8.26
CA ARG A 60 -12.25 -9.43 9.29
C ARG A 60 -10.96 -10.09 9.75
N TYR A 61 -10.86 -10.33 11.04
CA TYR A 61 -9.74 -11.04 11.65
C TYR A 61 -10.20 -12.38 12.18
N ARG A 62 -9.37 -13.41 12.01
CA ARG A 62 -9.55 -14.68 12.69
C ARG A 62 -8.71 -14.65 13.97
N VAL A 63 -9.36 -14.47 15.11
CA VAL A 63 -8.72 -14.51 16.44
C VAL A 63 -9.23 -15.75 17.15
N ASP A 64 -8.33 -16.63 17.59
CA ASP A 64 -8.66 -17.85 18.35
C ASP A 64 -9.77 -18.71 17.70
N GLY A 65 -9.76 -18.80 16.37
CA GLY A 65 -10.72 -19.57 15.58
C GLY A 65 -12.05 -18.88 15.31
N VAL A 66 -12.30 -17.71 15.88
CA VAL A 66 -13.53 -16.93 15.67
C VAL A 66 -13.26 -15.81 14.67
N MET A 67 -14.15 -15.68 13.69
CA MET A 67 -14.10 -14.59 12.70
C MET A 67 -14.81 -13.36 13.24
N ARG A 68 -14.09 -12.25 13.39
CA ARG A 68 -14.61 -10.97 13.86
C ARG A 68 -14.45 -9.90 12.80
N GLU A 69 -15.51 -9.14 12.56
CA GLU A 69 -15.44 -7.93 11.74
C GLU A 69 -14.97 -6.77 12.62
N VAL A 70 -13.95 -6.05 12.15
CA VAL A 70 -13.26 -5.04 12.98
C VAL A 70 -13.23 -3.67 12.30
N PHE A 71 -13.06 -3.63 10.98
CA PHE A 71 -13.03 -2.37 10.24
C PHE A 71 -13.95 -2.43 9.02
N SER A 72 -14.68 -1.35 8.80
CA SER A 72 -15.30 -1.03 7.50
C SER A 72 -14.54 0.15 6.89
N LEU A 73 -14.13 -0.01 5.64
CA LEU A 73 -13.35 0.95 4.88
C LEU A 73 -14.15 1.43 3.67
N THR A 74 -13.94 2.69 3.28
CA THR A 74 -14.55 3.27 2.07
C THR A 74 -14.10 2.49 0.82
N PRO A 75 -14.99 2.24 -0.15
CA PRO A 75 -14.68 1.46 -1.36
C PRO A 75 -13.53 2.06 -2.19
N SER A 76 -13.31 3.37 -2.13
CA SER A 76 -12.19 4.05 -2.81
C SER A 76 -10.81 3.54 -2.37
N LEU A 77 -10.69 3.00 -1.14
CA LEU A 77 -9.43 2.49 -0.61
C LEU A 77 -9.14 1.04 -1.01
N GLN A 78 -10.09 0.34 -1.63
CA GLN A 78 -9.96 -1.08 -1.95
C GLN A 78 -8.81 -1.37 -2.92
N ILE A 79 -8.79 -0.68 -4.07
CA ILE A 79 -7.77 -0.86 -5.10
C ILE A 79 -6.35 -0.53 -4.59
N PRO A 80 -6.11 0.62 -3.93
CA PRO A 80 -4.78 0.93 -3.42
C PRO A 80 -4.31 -0.05 -2.35
N LEU A 81 -5.20 -0.51 -1.46
CA LEU A 81 -4.85 -1.53 -0.45
C LEU A 81 -4.41 -2.84 -1.10
N ILE A 82 -5.13 -3.32 -2.12
CA ILE A 82 -4.74 -4.53 -2.86
C ILE A 82 -3.38 -4.33 -3.54
N SER A 83 -3.17 -3.19 -4.19
CA SER A 83 -1.89 -2.87 -4.83
C SER A 83 -0.74 -2.88 -3.84
N ARG A 84 -0.94 -2.27 -2.66
CA ARG A 84 0.09 -2.22 -1.63
C ARG A 84 0.38 -3.59 -1.05
N SER A 85 -0.65 -4.38 -0.75
CA SER A 85 -0.49 -5.76 -0.29
C SER A 85 0.26 -6.62 -1.30
N LYS A 86 0.01 -6.45 -2.60
CA LYS A 86 0.76 -7.13 -3.67
C LYS A 86 2.23 -6.74 -3.70
N ILE A 87 2.55 -5.45 -3.55
CA ILE A 87 3.94 -4.98 -3.48
C ILE A 87 4.65 -5.61 -2.28
N LEU A 88 4.01 -5.63 -1.11
CA LEU A 88 4.57 -6.20 0.11
C LEU A 88 4.78 -7.71 0.01
N SER A 89 3.92 -8.43 -0.72
CA SER A 89 4.07 -9.88 -0.95
C SER A 89 5.01 -10.23 -2.12
N GLY A 90 5.59 -9.24 -2.81
CA GLY A 90 6.41 -9.45 -4.00
C GLY A 90 5.61 -9.94 -5.22
N MET A 91 4.29 -9.74 -5.23
CA MET A 91 3.41 -10.08 -6.34
C MET A 91 3.36 -8.97 -7.40
N ARG A 92 3.10 -9.38 -8.64
CA ARG A 92 2.92 -8.48 -9.78
C ARG A 92 1.61 -7.68 -9.68
N ILE A 93 1.67 -6.37 -9.95
CA ILE A 93 0.54 -5.43 -9.78
C ILE A 93 -0.41 -5.48 -10.98
N ASP A 94 0.12 -5.77 -12.17
CA ASP A 94 -0.54 -5.82 -13.48
C ASP A 94 -1.53 -6.98 -13.63
N GLU A 95 -1.37 -8.06 -12.86
CA GLU A 95 -2.28 -9.20 -12.88
C GLU A 95 -3.56 -8.89 -12.10
N ARG A 96 -4.56 -8.34 -12.80
CA ARG A 96 -5.89 -8.08 -12.20
C ARG A 96 -6.94 -9.12 -12.56
N ARG A 97 -6.89 -9.72 -13.74
CA ARG A 97 -7.61 -10.95 -14.14
C ARG A 97 -6.91 -11.50 -15.40
N THR A 98 -6.27 -12.65 -15.34
CA THR A 98 -6.02 -13.42 -16.56
C THR A 98 -7.39 -13.96 -16.98
N SER A 99 -8.09 -13.24 -17.86
CA SER A 99 -9.25 -13.77 -18.57
C SER A 99 -8.75 -14.87 -19.50
N ASN A 100 -8.57 -16.07 -18.96
CA ASN A 100 -8.29 -17.23 -19.78
C ASN A 100 -9.60 -17.65 -20.46
N CYS A 101 -9.99 -16.88 -21.47
CA CYS A 101 -10.90 -17.33 -22.51
C CYS A 101 -10.06 -17.29 -23.80
N PRO A 102 -9.73 -18.45 -24.40
CA PRO A 102 -9.06 -18.45 -25.69
C PRO A 102 -10.00 -17.79 -26.70
N LYS A 103 -9.63 -16.61 -27.20
CA LYS A 103 -10.27 -16.06 -28.40
C LYS A 103 -9.85 -16.96 -29.56
N ALA A 104 -10.82 -17.68 -30.11
CA ALA A 104 -10.75 -18.25 -31.44
C ALA A 104 -10.73 -17.13 -32.49
#